data_AF-A0A6I3SPC2-F1
#
_entry.id   AF-A0A6I3SPC2-F1
#
_cell.length_a   1.000
_cell.length_b   1.000
_cell.length_c   1.000
_cell.angle_alpha   90.00
_cell.angle_beta   90.00
_cell.angle_gamma   90.00
#
_symmetry.space_group_name_H-M   'P 1'
#
loop_
_entity.id
_entity.type
_entity.pdbx_description
1 polymer ?
#
loop_
_entity_poly.entity_id
_entity_poly.type
_entity_poly.pdbx_seq_one_letter_code
_entity_poly.pdbx_strand_id
1 'polypeptide(L)'
;MVTDAMLLDARILFNQLSLQHYLQSEVFSRGWWFIVGMLVVLYYTWWRLLDKSRFMEILLFGSFMAVSNAFMDNIGTSASRWMYFTRLVPLSPGPFPIDYSVVPILFMVAYQYTNSWRSYLVGISIAGGLLTAIIFPIMTSLNIKHHYNFHLYTYFFMVVGAGLIARYLILSIIKRQLNEEGVKKPEPMLSPRLAPSMRPLEKEKKPDRQL
;
A
#
# COMPACT_ATOMS: atom_id res chain seq x y z
N MET A 1 -25.16 32.88 1.28
CA MET A 1 -25.04 31.41 1.10
C MET A 1 -23.86 31.16 0.17
N VAL A 2 -23.09 30.09 0.36
CA VAL A 2 -22.03 29.70 -0.59
C VAL A 2 -22.70 29.12 -1.84
N THR A 3 -22.29 29.55 -3.03
CA THR A 3 -22.83 29.06 -4.31
C THR A 3 -21.84 28.12 -5.01
N ASP A 4 -22.35 27.32 -5.94
CA ASP A 4 -21.50 26.41 -6.75
C ASP A 4 -20.44 27.17 -7.56
N ALA A 5 -20.77 28.38 -8.03
CA ALA A 5 -19.83 29.25 -8.73
C ALA A 5 -18.68 29.69 -7.81
N MET A 6 -18.97 30.07 -6.56
CA MET A 6 -17.93 30.42 -5.59
C MET A 6 -16.99 29.24 -5.30
N LEU A 7 -17.54 28.01 -5.24
CA LEU A 7 -16.73 26.80 -5.05
C LEU A 7 -15.84 26.52 -6.27
N LEU A 8 -16.36 26.69 -7.48
CA LEU A 8 -15.59 26.52 -8.71
C LEU A 8 -14.45 27.53 -8.82
N ASP A 9 -14.72 28.81 -8.56
CA ASP A 9 -13.72 29.88 -8.61
C ASP A 9 -12.60 29.64 -7.58
N ALA A 10 -12.96 29.26 -6.35
CA ALA A 10 -12.00 28.90 -5.32
C ALA A 10 -11.12 27.70 -5.74
N ARG A 11 -11.70 26.69 -6.39
CA ARG A 11 -10.95 25.53 -6.88
C ARG A 11 -9.98 25.90 -8.00
N ILE A 12 -10.41 26.74 -8.95
CA ILE A 12 -9.56 27.21 -10.05
C ILE A 12 -8.38 27.99 -9.49
N LEU A 13 -8.64 28.96 -8.61
CA LEU A 13 -7.60 29.75 -7.95
C LEU A 13 -6.61 28.87 -7.18
N PHE A 14 -7.10 27.91 -6.40
CA PHE A 14 -6.26 26.96 -5.68
C PHE A 14 -5.36 26.16 -6.63
N ASN A 15 -5.90 25.61 -7.73
CA ASN A 15 -5.13 24.82 -8.67
C ASN A 15 -4.04 25.67 -9.35
N GLN A 16 -4.34 26.93 -9.70
CA GLN A 16 -3.35 27.86 -10.28
C GLN A 16 -2.21 28.16 -9.32
N LEU A 17 -2.52 28.55 -8.08
CA LEU A 17 -1.53 28.81 -7.05
C LEU A 17 -0.69 27.56 -6.75
N SER A 18 -1.34 26.39 -6.67
CA SER A 18 -0.69 25.10 -6.45
C SER A 18 0.29 24.77 -7.57
N LEU A 19 -0.08 24.96 -8.84
CA LEU A 19 0.81 24.69 -9.97
C LEU A 19 1.99 25.68 -10.00
N GLN A 20 1.72 26.96 -9.76
CA GLN A 20 2.77 27.97 -9.68
C GLN A 20 3.77 27.65 -8.57
N HIS A 21 3.29 27.31 -7.38
CA HIS A 21 4.14 26.89 -6.26
C HIS A 21 4.97 25.65 -6.62
N TYR A 22 4.35 24.66 -7.27
CA TYR A 22 5.05 23.46 -7.71
C TYR A 22 6.24 23.77 -8.61
N LEU A 23 6.02 24.58 -9.65
CA LEU A 23 7.05 24.93 -10.63
C LEU A 23 8.16 25.82 -10.06
N GLN A 24 7.84 26.67 -9.09
CA GLN A 24 8.78 27.64 -8.51
C GLN A 24 9.56 27.09 -7.32
N SER A 25 8.94 26.22 -6.52
CA SER A 25 9.43 25.89 -5.17
C SER A 25 9.52 24.40 -4.88
N GLU A 26 8.74 23.55 -5.57
CA GLU A 26 8.70 22.11 -5.27
C GLU A 26 9.65 21.31 -6.16
N VAL A 27 9.48 21.41 -7.48
CA VAL A 27 10.25 20.59 -8.43
C VAL A 27 11.75 20.88 -8.29
N PHE A 28 12.56 19.82 -8.27
CA PHE A 28 14.02 19.89 -8.05
C PHE A 28 14.46 20.49 -6.71
N SER A 29 13.55 20.74 -5.76
CA SER A 29 13.91 21.06 -4.38
C SER A 29 14.60 19.89 -3.69
N ARG A 30 15.20 20.16 -2.51
CA ARG A 30 15.79 19.11 -1.66
C ARG A 30 14.77 18.03 -1.26
N GLY A 31 13.53 18.44 -0.95
CA GLY A 31 12.45 17.51 -0.62
C GLY A 31 12.05 16.64 -1.83
N TRP A 32 12.04 17.22 -3.03
CA TRP A 32 11.71 16.50 -4.26
C TRP A 32 12.75 15.41 -4.58
N TRP A 33 14.04 15.74 -4.50
CA TRP A 33 15.10 14.76 -4.70
C TRP A 33 15.12 13.68 -3.61
N PHE A 34 14.78 14.03 -2.37
CA PHE A 34 14.60 13.04 -1.32
C PHE A 34 13.47 12.05 -1.66
N ILE A 35 12.33 12.54 -2.15
CA ILE A 35 11.22 11.66 -2.57
C ILE A 35 11.68 10.69 -3.67
N VAL A 36 12.37 11.20 -4.70
CA VAL A 36 12.90 10.36 -5.79
C VAL A 36 13.89 9.33 -5.26
N GLY A 37 14.89 9.75 -4.47
CA GLY A 37 15.90 8.86 -3.91
C GLY A 37 15.29 7.79 -3.00
N MET A 38 14.35 8.17 -2.13
CA MET A 38 13.63 7.25 -1.26
C MET A 38 12.86 6.21 -2.07
N LEU A 39 12.16 6.60 -3.14
CA LEU A 39 11.46 5.66 -4.02
C LEU A 39 12.42 4.67 -4.69
N VAL A 40 13.53 5.16 -5.24
CA VAL A 40 14.53 4.30 -5.90
C VAL A 40 15.06 3.26 -4.91
N VAL A 41 15.47 3.69 -3.72
CA VAL A 41 15.98 2.79 -2.67
C VAL A 41 14.91 1.79 -2.23
N LEU A 42 13.67 2.26 -2.06
CA LEU A 42 12.56 1.42 -1.61
C LEU A 42 12.21 0.34 -2.63
N TYR A 43 12.04 0.70 -3.90
CA TYR A 43 11.72 -0.27 -4.97
C TYR A 43 12.88 -1.23 -5.23
N TYR A 44 14.12 -0.74 -5.19
CA TYR A 44 15.31 -1.59 -5.31
C TYR A 44 15.36 -2.62 -4.17
N THR A 45 15.17 -2.17 -2.92
CA THR A 45 15.18 -3.05 -1.74
C THR A 45 14.02 -4.05 -1.78
N TRP A 46 12.82 -3.59 -2.13
CA TRP A 46 11.66 -4.47 -2.28
C TRP A 46 11.91 -5.57 -3.31
N TRP A 47 12.41 -5.22 -4.50
CA TRP A 47 12.70 -6.19 -5.55
C TRP A 47 13.71 -7.26 -5.13
N ARG A 48 14.67 -6.90 -4.27
CA ARG A 48 15.66 -7.84 -3.71
C ARG A 48 15.06 -8.77 -2.64
N LEU A 49 14.15 -8.26 -1.82
CA LEU A 49 13.54 -9.00 -0.71
C LEU A 49 12.33 -9.84 -1.14
N LEU A 50 11.68 -9.49 -2.24
CA LEU A 50 10.42 -10.07 -2.68
C LEU A 50 10.52 -11.58 -2.94
N ASP A 51 9.73 -12.34 -2.19
CA ASP A 51 9.51 -13.77 -2.44
C ASP A 51 8.68 -13.98 -3.71
N LYS A 52 9.38 -14.28 -4.80
CA LYS A 52 8.80 -14.49 -6.14
C LYS A 52 7.84 -15.69 -6.19
N SER A 53 7.92 -16.62 -5.25
CA SER A 53 7.01 -17.78 -5.22
C SER A 53 5.59 -17.40 -4.82
N ARG A 54 5.43 -16.34 -4.01
CA ARG A 54 4.16 -15.81 -3.52
C ARG A 54 3.86 -14.42 -4.08
N PHE A 55 4.41 -14.12 -5.25
CA PHE A 55 4.38 -12.78 -5.85
C PHE A 55 2.96 -12.21 -5.95
N MET A 56 2.01 -12.99 -6.47
CA MET A 56 0.62 -12.54 -6.65
C MET A 56 -0.09 -12.27 -5.32
N GLU A 57 0.12 -13.13 -4.31
CA GLU A 57 -0.43 -12.95 -2.97
C GLU A 57 0.11 -11.68 -2.31
N ILE A 58 1.43 -11.49 -2.36
CA ILE A 58 2.10 -10.34 -1.77
C ILE A 58 1.65 -9.05 -2.46
N LEU A 59 1.57 -9.04 -3.79
CA LEU A 59 1.05 -7.88 -4.53
C LEU A 59 -0.42 -7.60 -4.23
N LEU A 60 -1.26 -8.62 -4.13
CA LEU A 60 -2.67 -8.44 -3.78
C LEU A 60 -2.79 -7.82 -2.37
N PHE A 61 -2.01 -8.32 -1.41
CA PHE A 61 -1.92 -7.73 -0.08
C PHE A 61 -1.45 -6.26 -0.14
N GLY A 62 -0.38 -5.97 -0.89
CA GLY A 62 0.12 -4.61 -1.10
C GLY A 62 -0.93 -3.68 -1.72
N SER A 63 -1.74 -4.19 -2.66
CA SER A 63 -2.81 -3.42 -3.30
C SER A 63 -3.92 -3.05 -2.31
N PHE A 64 -4.31 -3.94 -1.40
CA PHE A 64 -5.24 -3.62 -0.33
C PHE A 64 -4.69 -2.52 0.57
N MET A 65 -3.41 -2.61 0.95
CA MET A 65 -2.75 -1.56 1.74
C MET A 65 -2.72 -0.22 0.99
N ALA A 66 -2.44 -0.24 -0.31
CA ALA A 66 -2.42 0.96 -1.14
C ALA A 66 -3.79 1.65 -1.18
N VAL A 67 -4.85 0.87 -1.42
CA VAL A 67 -6.23 1.39 -1.46
C VAL A 67 -6.66 1.92 -0.09
N SER A 68 -6.44 1.16 0.98
CA SER A 68 -6.80 1.59 2.34
C SER A 68 -6.09 2.89 2.72
N ASN A 69 -4.81 3.00 2.40
CA ASN A 69 -4.02 4.16 2.77
C ASN A 69 -4.32 5.38 1.90
N ALA A 70 -4.52 5.22 0.58
CA ALA A 70 -4.99 6.30 -0.28
C ALA A 70 -6.37 6.81 0.14
N PHE A 71 -7.28 5.92 0.55
CA PHE A 71 -8.58 6.32 1.07
C PHE A 71 -8.45 7.15 2.37
N MET A 72 -7.59 6.71 3.29
CA MET A 72 -7.28 7.47 4.50
C MET A 72 -6.63 8.83 4.21
N ASP A 73 -5.74 8.90 3.21
CA ASP A 73 -5.13 10.16 2.76
C ASP A 73 -6.20 11.14 2.28
N ASN A 74 -7.12 10.70 1.43
CA ASN A 74 -8.23 11.52 0.96
C ASN A 74 -9.09 12.06 2.11
N ILE A 75 -9.40 11.23 3.12
CA ILE A 75 -10.13 11.69 4.31
C ILE A 75 -9.33 12.76 5.06
N GLY A 76 -8.04 12.52 5.28
CA GLY A 76 -7.19 13.43 6.03
C GLY A 76 -6.97 14.77 5.32
N THR A 77 -6.69 14.75 4.02
CA THR A 77 -6.52 15.98 3.24
C THR A 77 -7.83 16.75 3.11
N SER A 78 -8.96 16.06 2.93
CA SER A 78 -10.28 16.72 2.87
C SER A 78 -10.67 17.35 4.21
N ALA A 79 -10.26 16.73 5.32
CA ALA A 79 -10.44 17.27 6.67
C ALA A 79 -9.34 18.25 7.11
N SER A 80 -8.45 18.67 6.19
CA SER A 80 -7.31 19.58 6.47
C SER A 80 -6.40 19.10 7.61
N ARG A 81 -6.28 17.78 7.79
CA ARG A 81 -5.42 17.17 8.82
C ARG A 81 -3.95 17.13 8.43
N TRP A 82 -3.67 17.19 7.14
CA TRP A 82 -2.32 17.37 6.61
C TRP A 82 -2.36 17.97 5.21
N MET A 83 -1.23 18.55 4.82
CA MET A 83 -1.02 19.13 3.51
C MET A 83 0.37 18.76 2.98
N TYR A 84 0.46 18.58 1.67
CA TYR A 84 1.70 18.32 0.96
C TYR A 84 2.25 19.63 0.39
N PHE A 85 3.47 19.98 0.80
CA PHE A 85 4.19 21.18 0.36
C PHE A 85 5.28 20.88 -0.66
N THR A 86 5.73 19.63 -0.75
CA THR A 86 6.60 19.18 -1.83
C THR A 86 6.04 17.89 -2.40
N ARG A 87 5.69 17.90 -3.69
CA ARG A 87 5.09 16.76 -4.38
C ARG A 87 5.99 16.29 -5.50
N LEU A 88 5.90 15.00 -5.84
CA LEU A 88 6.65 14.45 -6.97
C LEU A 88 6.10 14.97 -8.31
N VAL A 89 4.78 15.01 -8.44
CA VAL A 89 4.04 15.47 -9.61
C VAL A 89 3.03 16.57 -9.22
N PRO A 90 2.62 17.46 -10.13
CA PRO A 90 1.74 18.59 -9.82
C PRO A 90 0.25 18.18 -9.68
N LEU A 91 -0.03 17.13 -8.90
CA LEU A 91 -1.37 16.63 -8.61
C LEU A 91 -1.74 16.91 -7.15
N SER A 92 -2.98 17.31 -6.90
CA SER A 92 -3.49 17.62 -5.56
C SER A 92 -4.81 16.87 -5.27
N PRO A 93 -4.91 16.13 -4.15
CA PRO A 93 -3.82 15.81 -3.23
C PRO A 93 -2.71 15.01 -3.93
N GLY A 94 -1.52 14.96 -3.34
CA GLY A 94 -0.38 14.20 -3.85
C GLY A 94 -0.16 12.89 -3.08
N PRO A 95 -1.12 11.94 -3.09
CA PRO A 95 -0.98 10.67 -2.35
C PRO A 95 0.18 9.82 -2.89
N PHE A 96 0.49 9.98 -4.18
CA PHE A 96 1.71 9.44 -4.75
C PHE A 96 2.91 10.31 -4.34
N PRO A 97 3.94 9.74 -3.69
CA PRO A 97 4.31 8.32 -3.68
C PRO A 97 4.17 7.56 -2.37
N ILE A 98 3.79 8.22 -1.28
CA ILE A 98 3.75 7.56 0.04
C ILE A 98 2.68 6.47 0.04
N ASP A 99 1.50 6.77 -0.47
CA ASP A 99 0.35 5.93 -0.22
C ASP A 99 0.27 4.71 -1.14
N TYR A 100 0.83 4.85 -2.34
CA TYR A 100 0.86 3.79 -3.35
C TYR A 100 2.17 3.01 -3.41
N SER A 101 3.25 3.51 -2.78
CA SER A 101 4.56 2.84 -2.82
C SER A 101 5.09 2.57 -1.42
N VAL A 102 5.31 3.60 -0.60
CA VAL A 102 5.98 3.46 0.70
C VAL A 102 5.21 2.57 1.67
N VAL A 103 3.94 2.88 1.90
CA VAL A 103 3.11 2.10 2.83
C VAL A 103 2.91 0.65 2.33
N PRO A 104 2.49 0.40 1.08
CA PRO A 104 2.34 -0.94 0.56
C PRO A 104 3.62 -1.78 0.67
N ILE A 105 4.78 -1.21 0.30
CA ILE A 105 6.04 -1.96 0.30
C ILE A 105 6.47 -2.33 1.72
N LEU A 106 6.42 -1.40 2.66
CA LEU A 106 6.78 -1.69 4.07
C LEU A 106 5.91 -2.80 4.65
N PHE A 107 4.61 -2.76 4.38
CA PHE A 107 3.68 -3.76 4.88
C PHE A 107 3.80 -5.10 4.12
N MET A 108 4.10 -5.10 2.82
CA MET A 108 4.41 -6.33 2.07
C MET A 108 5.65 -7.04 2.61
N VAL A 109 6.68 -6.30 3.02
CA VAL A 109 7.87 -6.85 3.69
C VAL A 109 7.47 -7.46 5.04
N ALA A 110 6.73 -6.75 5.88
CA ALA A 110 6.24 -7.30 7.15
C ALA A 110 5.37 -8.56 6.95
N TYR A 111 4.51 -8.57 5.93
CA TYR A 111 3.63 -9.69 5.60
C TYR A 111 4.41 -10.96 5.21
N GLN A 112 5.35 -10.85 4.26
CA GLN A 112 6.01 -12.02 3.69
C GLN A 112 6.98 -12.74 4.65
N TYR A 113 7.50 -12.02 5.66
CA TYR A 113 8.43 -12.56 6.66
C TYR A 113 7.78 -12.95 7.99
N THR A 114 6.44 -12.96 8.07
CA THR A 114 5.73 -13.33 9.31
C THR A 114 4.70 -14.42 9.07
N ASN A 115 4.78 -15.48 9.88
CA ASN A 115 4.00 -16.70 9.66
C ASN A 115 2.80 -16.79 10.59
N SER A 116 2.93 -16.34 11.84
CA SER A 116 1.86 -16.38 12.85
C SER A 116 1.15 -15.03 12.97
N TRP A 117 -0.06 -15.00 13.56
CA TRP A 117 -0.75 -13.74 13.86
C TRP A 117 0.03 -12.86 14.84
N ARG A 118 0.72 -13.46 15.82
CA ARG A 118 1.56 -12.74 16.78
C ARG A 118 2.77 -12.10 16.12
N SER A 119 3.53 -12.88 15.34
CA SER A 119 4.70 -12.34 14.60
C SER A 119 4.30 -11.28 13.59
N TYR A 120 3.16 -11.45 12.91
CA TYR A 120 2.64 -10.45 11.98
C TYR A 120 2.24 -9.16 12.66
N LEU A 121 1.51 -9.23 13.78
CA LEU A 121 1.14 -8.03 14.52
C LEU A 121 2.38 -7.22 14.94
N VAL A 122 3.43 -7.91 15.40
CA VAL A 122 4.72 -7.26 15.69
C VAL A 122 5.33 -6.66 14.42
N GLY A 123 5.38 -7.42 13.32
CA GLY A 123 5.94 -6.96 12.04
C GLY A 123 5.26 -5.70 11.49
N ILE A 124 3.92 -5.68 11.43
CA ILE A 124 3.18 -4.51 10.95
C ILE A 124 3.22 -3.34 11.94
N SER A 125 3.35 -3.61 13.25
CA SER A 125 3.57 -2.56 14.24
C SER A 125 4.94 -1.91 14.07
N ILE A 126 5.98 -2.68 13.77
CA ILE A 126 7.29 -2.14 13.42
C ILE A 126 7.18 -1.30 12.14
N ALA A 127 6.52 -1.81 11.08
CA ALA A 127 6.33 -1.06 9.83
C ALA A 127 5.55 0.26 10.04
N GLY A 128 4.46 0.22 10.81
CA GLY A 128 3.70 1.41 11.19
C GLY A 128 4.51 2.39 12.03
N GLY A 129 5.34 1.89 12.95
CA GLY A 129 6.24 2.69 13.77
C GLY A 129 7.34 3.37 12.94
N LEU A 130 7.93 2.66 11.98
CA LEU A 130 8.91 3.26 11.04
C LEU A 130 8.28 4.40 10.24
N LEU A 131 7.03 4.26 9.80
CA LEU A 131 6.31 5.33 9.11
C LEU A 131 6.12 6.57 9.99
N THR A 132 5.54 6.39 11.17
CA THR A 132 5.12 7.51 12.02
C THR A 132 6.25 8.14 12.82
N ALA A 133 7.27 7.35 13.20
CA ALA A 133 8.39 7.82 14.02
C ALA A 133 9.64 8.21 13.22
N ILE A 134 9.78 7.75 11.97
CA ILE A 134 10.97 8.05 11.15
C ILE A 134 10.59 8.77 9.87
N ILE A 135 9.77 8.15 9.02
CA ILE A 135 9.48 8.68 7.68
C ILE A 135 8.74 10.02 7.77
N PHE A 136 7.67 10.12 8.56
CA PHE A 136 6.90 11.36 8.71
C PHE A 136 7.68 12.53 9.34
N PRO A 137 8.50 12.32 10.40
CA PRO A 137 9.39 13.38 10.89
C PRO A 137 10.40 13.85 9.84
N ILE A 138 11.01 12.95 9.06
CA ILE A 138 11.91 13.33 7.96
C ILE A 138 11.16 14.12 6.88
N MET A 139 9.94 13.71 6.55
CA MET A 139 9.11 14.45 5.59
C MET A 139 8.76 15.85 6.08
N THR A 140 8.44 16.00 7.36
CA THR A 140 8.17 17.32 7.96
C THR A 140 9.41 18.20 7.90
N SER A 141 10.60 17.67 8.25
CA SER A 141 11.85 18.44 8.25
C SER A 141 12.31 18.87 6.85
N LEU A 142 11.94 18.11 5.82
CA LEU A 142 12.22 18.43 4.41
C LEU A 142 11.09 19.23 3.73
N ASN A 143 10.11 19.73 4.50
CA ASN A 143 8.97 20.48 3.99
C ASN A 143 8.15 19.72 2.93
N ILE A 144 8.00 18.41 3.10
CA ILE A 144 7.25 17.55 2.19
C ILE A 144 5.78 17.46 2.61
N LYS A 145 5.53 17.07 3.86
CA LYS A 145 4.19 16.88 4.42
C LYS A 145 4.14 17.46 5.82
N HIS A 146 3.15 18.30 6.08
CA HIS A 146 2.88 18.83 7.42
C HIS A 146 1.53 18.34 7.92
N HIS A 147 1.48 18.01 9.20
CA HIS A 147 0.28 17.55 9.88
C HIS A 147 -0.28 18.69 10.75
N TYR A 148 -1.59 18.90 10.69
CA TYR A 148 -2.30 19.98 11.40
C TYR A 148 -3.38 19.38 12.29
N ASN A 149 -3.31 19.65 13.60
CA ASN A 149 -4.29 19.15 14.57
C ASN A 149 -4.57 17.65 14.40
N PHE A 150 -3.52 16.88 14.14
CA PHE A 150 -3.59 15.46 13.87
C PHE A 150 -2.44 14.74 14.56
N HIS A 151 -2.78 13.72 15.35
CA HIS A 151 -1.79 12.98 16.12
C HIS A 151 -1.24 11.79 15.33
N LEU A 152 0.08 11.68 15.22
CA LEU A 152 0.73 10.62 14.44
C LEU A 152 0.43 9.20 14.97
N TYR A 153 0.15 9.05 16.28
CA TYR A 153 -0.26 7.76 16.83
C TYR A 153 -1.63 7.30 16.28
N THR A 154 -2.51 8.23 15.89
CA THR A 154 -3.79 7.88 15.24
C THR A 154 -3.54 7.21 13.89
N TYR A 155 -2.63 7.76 13.09
CA TYR A 155 -2.23 7.14 11.82
C TYR A 155 -1.60 5.76 12.04
N PHE A 156 -0.75 5.60 13.06
CA PHE A 156 -0.18 4.31 13.43
C PHE A 156 -1.26 3.23 13.63
N PHE A 157 -2.27 3.51 14.46
CA PHE A 157 -3.34 2.53 14.70
C PHE A 157 -4.19 2.28 13.46
N MET A 158 -4.41 3.29 12.61
CA MET A 158 -5.15 3.14 11.36
C MET A 158 -4.41 2.20 10.38
N VAL A 159 -3.10 2.38 10.16
CA VAL A 159 -2.34 1.51 9.24
C VAL A 159 -2.15 0.10 9.77
N VAL A 160 -1.98 -0.07 11.08
CA VAL A 160 -1.93 -1.40 11.71
C VAL A 160 -3.29 -2.11 11.58
N GLY A 161 -4.38 -1.40 11.83
CA GLY A 161 -5.74 -1.91 11.63
C GLY A 161 -6.01 -2.32 10.19
N ALA A 162 -5.64 -1.47 9.22
CA ALA A 162 -5.72 -1.78 7.79
C ALA A 162 -4.91 -3.03 7.43
N GLY A 163 -3.69 -3.17 7.96
CA GLY A 163 -2.86 -4.36 7.79
C GLY A 163 -3.50 -5.64 8.34
N LEU A 164 -4.13 -5.58 9.50
CA LEU A 164 -4.85 -6.73 10.07
C LEU A 164 -6.03 -7.15 9.19
N ILE A 165 -6.82 -6.17 8.74
CA ILE A 165 -7.97 -6.40 7.84
C ILE A 165 -7.47 -7.00 6.51
N ALA A 166 -6.43 -6.41 5.91
CA ALA A 166 -5.86 -6.89 4.65
C ALA A 166 -5.38 -8.34 4.75
N ARG A 167 -4.66 -8.69 5.81
CA ARG A 167 -4.22 -10.09 6.01
C ARG A 167 -5.40 -11.03 6.21
N TYR A 168 -6.40 -10.62 6.99
CA TYR A 168 -7.61 -11.42 7.18
C TYR A 168 -8.29 -11.69 5.83
N LEU A 169 -8.51 -10.65 5.01
CA LEU A 169 -9.12 -10.78 3.69
C LEU A 169 -8.34 -11.71 2.76
N ILE A 170 -7.01 -11.56 2.68
CA ILE A 170 -6.15 -12.42 1.86
C ILE A 170 -6.27 -13.88 2.30
N LEU A 171 -6.15 -14.16 3.60
CA LEU A 171 -6.27 -15.52 4.13
C LEU A 171 -7.67 -16.10 3.90
N SER A 172 -8.73 -15.28 3.99
CA SER A 172 -10.10 -15.70 3.68
C SER A 172 -10.29 -16.05 2.20
N ILE A 173 -9.73 -15.24 1.29
CA ILE A 173 -9.77 -15.49 -0.15
C ILE A 173 -9.04 -16.80 -0.47
N ILE A 174 -7.82 -16.95 0.03
CA ILE A 174 -7.00 -18.16 -0.17
C ILE A 174 -7.72 -19.40 0.36
N LYS A 175 -8.26 -19.32 1.59
CA LYS A 175 -9.01 -20.44 2.19
C LYS A 175 -10.23 -20.82 1.34
N ARG A 176 -10.92 -19.85 0.76
CA ARG A 176 -12.07 -20.10 -0.12
C ARG A 176 -11.66 -20.79 -1.41
N GLN A 177 -10.59 -20.33 -2.06
CA GLN A 177 -10.06 -20.94 -3.28
C GLN A 177 -9.67 -22.41 -3.06
N LEU A 178 -8.95 -22.70 -1.97
CA LEU A 178 -8.57 -24.08 -1.62
C LEU A 178 -9.78 -25.00 -1.38
N ASN A 179 -10.83 -24.48 -0.73
CA ASN A 179 -12.06 -25.23 -0.49
C ASN A 179 -12.78 -25.55 -1.81
N GLU A 180 -12.82 -24.60 -2.74
CA GLU A 180 -13.41 -24.78 -4.08
C GLU A 180 -12.61 -25.81 -4.91
N GLU A 181 -11.28 -25.87 -4.74
CA GLU A 181 -10.41 -26.88 -5.35
C GLU A 181 -10.45 -28.26 -4.64
N GLY A 182 -11.19 -28.38 -3.54
CA GLY A 182 -11.31 -29.63 -2.77
C GLY A 182 -10.07 -29.99 -1.93
N VAL A 183 -9.15 -29.06 -1.72
CA VAL A 183 -7.92 -29.25 -0.94
C VAL A 183 -8.23 -29.18 0.56
N LYS A 184 -8.49 -30.34 1.19
CA LYS A 184 -8.90 -30.45 2.61
C LYS A 184 -7.81 -30.12 3.64
N LYS A 185 -6.55 -30.19 3.25
CA LYS A 185 -5.39 -29.82 4.07
C LYS A 185 -4.39 -29.11 3.18
N PRO A 186 -4.42 -27.77 3.10
CA PRO A 186 -3.26 -27.08 2.58
C PRO A 186 -2.09 -27.43 3.50
N GLU A 187 -1.04 -28.05 2.97
CA GLU A 187 0.30 -27.80 3.51
C GLU A 187 0.44 -26.28 3.66
N PRO A 188 1.13 -25.78 4.70
CA PRO A 188 1.13 -24.35 4.95
C PRO A 188 1.50 -23.67 3.63
N MET A 189 0.57 -22.89 3.06
CA MET A 189 0.81 -22.12 1.82
C MET A 189 1.90 -21.06 2.02
N LEU A 190 2.50 -21.05 3.22
CA LEU A 190 3.79 -20.48 3.58
C LEU A 190 5.00 -21.28 3.05
N SER A 191 4.80 -22.41 2.36
CA SER A 191 5.86 -23.23 1.75
C SER A 191 5.89 -23.06 0.22
N PRO A 192 7.07 -22.82 -0.37
CA PRO A 192 7.20 -22.34 -1.74
C PRO A 192 7.10 -23.51 -2.71
N ARG A 193 5.94 -23.68 -3.37
CA ARG A 193 5.80 -24.29 -4.71
C ARG A 193 4.35 -24.18 -5.17
N LEU A 194 3.99 -23.02 -5.72
CA LEU A 194 2.88 -22.98 -6.67
C LEU A 194 3.37 -23.66 -7.95
N ALA A 195 3.10 -24.96 -8.07
CA ALA A 195 3.23 -25.64 -9.35
C ALA A 195 2.24 -25.00 -10.34
N PRO A 196 2.68 -24.64 -11.55
CA PRO A 196 1.82 -23.95 -12.52
C PRO A 196 0.66 -24.87 -12.92
N SER A 197 -0.51 -24.28 -13.17
CA SER A 197 -1.71 -25.00 -13.58
C SER A 197 -1.41 -25.87 -14.82
N MET A 198 -1.30 -27.18 -14.64
CA MET A 198 -1.39 -28.10 -15.77
C MET A 198 -2.88 -28.32 -16.05
N ARG A 199 -3.25 -28.10 -17.32
CA ARG A 199 -4.58 -28.41 -17.86
C ARG A 199 -5.01 -29.83 -17.45
N PRO A 200 -6.30 -30.08 -17.21
CA PRO A 200 -6.74 -31.42 -16.87
C PRO A 200 -6.42 -32.36 -18.04
N LEU A 201 -5.55 -33.35 -17.77
CA LEU A 201 -5.38 -34.49 -18.67
C LEU A 201 -6.76 -35.15 -18.79
N GLU A 202 -7.30 -35.14 -20.01
CA GLU A 202 -8.50 -35.91 -20.36
C GLU A 202 -8.30 -37.33 -19.86
N LYS A 203 -9.23 -37.79 -19.01
CA LYS A 203 -9.27 -39.18 -18.55
C LYS A 203 -9.37 -40.06 -19.79
N GLU A 204 -8.33 -40.83 -20.08
CA GLU A 204 -8.39 -41.93 -21.04
C GLU A 204 -9.58 -42.83 -20.65
N LYS A 205 -10.59 -42.87 -21.53
CA LYS A 205 -11.65 -43.87 -21.49
C LYS A 205 -11.00 -45.24 -21.66
N LYS A 206 -10.96 -46.05 -20.59
CA LYS A 206 -10.79 -47.50 -20.74
C LYS A 206 -12.00 -48.05 -21.49
N PRO A 207 -11.83 -48.80 -22.59
CA PRO A 207 -12.94 -49.53 -23.18
C PRO A 207 -13.29 -50.72 -22.28
N ASP A 208 -14.54 -50.81 -21.87
CA ASP A 208 -15.13 -52.03 -21.33
C ASP A 208 -14.97 -53.15 -22.36
N ARG A 209 -14.30 -54.23 -21.96
CA ARG A 209 -14.53 -55.55 -22.58
C ARG A 209 -15.25 -56.41 -21.56
N GLN A 210 -16.55 -56.57 -21.81
CA GLN A 210 -17.34 -57.68 -21.32
C GLN A 210 -17.00 -58.92 -22.17
N LEU A 211 -16.86 -60.05 -21.48
CA LEU A 211 -16.82 -61.46 -21.94
C LEU A 211 -15.62 -61.91 -22.77
#